data_AF-A0A7V9ERP1-F1
#
_entry.id   AF-A0A7V9ERP1-F1
#
_cell.length_a   1.000
_cell.length_b   1.000
_cell.length_c   1.000
_cell.angle_alpha   90.00
_cell.angle_beta   90.00
_cell.angle_gamma   90.00
#
_symmetry.space_group_name_H-M   'P 1'
#
loop_
_entity.id
_entity.type
_entity.pdbx_description
1 polymer ?
#
loop_
_entity_poly.entity_id
_entity_poly.type
_entity_poly.pdbx_seq_one_letter_code
_entity_poly.pdbx_strand_id
1 'polypeptide(L)'
;MTNVSRVVLYTGVTNDLERRVWEHRYADGKGFTKKYRVTRLVYHETYNRIDDAIAREKEIKGWRRSKKNALVETLNPRWTDLSVELFERL
;
A
#
# COMPACT_ATOMS: atom_id res chain seq x y z
N MET A 1 -1.64 -0.47 0.03
CA MET A 1 -2.24 0.03 1.29
C MET A 1 -3.70 -0.40 1.39
N THR A 2 -4.27 -0.41 2.60
CA THR A 2 -5.67 -0.79 2.84
C THR A 2 -6.33 0.07 3.91
N ASN A 3 -7.65 0.04 3.98
CA ASN A 3 -8.40 0.56 5.12
C ASN A 3 -8.49 -0.46 6.27
N VAL A 4 -8.93 -0.02 7.46
CA VAL A 4 -8.99 -0.85 8.69
C VAL A 4 -9.77 -2.15 8.48
N SER A 5 -10.91 -2.11 7.78
CA SER A 5 -11.73 -3.29 7.49
C SER A 5 -11.21 -4.19 6.36
N ARG A 6 -10.09 -3.83 5.73
CA ARG A 6 -9.45 -4.56 4.61
C ARG A 6 -10.27 -4.68 3.33
N VAL A 7 -11.44 -4.06 3.25
CA VAL A 7 -12.34 -4.12 2.09
C VAL A 7 -11.75 -3.39 0.89
N VAL A 8 -11.04 -2.28 1.10
CA VAL A 8 -10.50 -1.44 0.03
C VAL A 8 -8.98 -1.59 -0.04
N LEU A 9 -8.48 -2.08 -1.17
CA LEU A 9 -7.05 -2.08 -1.48
C LEU A 9 -6.70 -0.94 -2.43
N TYR A 10 -5.64 -0.23 -2.09
CA TYR A 10 -4.96 0.73 -2.92
C TYR A 10 -3.59 0.19 -3.34
N THR A 11 -3.29 0.29 -4.63
CA THR A 11 -1.99 -0.05 -5.22
C THR A 11 -1.46 1.19 -5.92
N GLY A 12 -0.18 1.53 -5.68
CA GLY A 12 0.47 2.69 -6.27
C GLY A 12 1.98 2.58 -6.24
N VAL A 13 2.65 3.44 -6.99
CA VAL A 13 4.11 3.61 -7.01
C VAL A 13 4.49 4.91 -6.31
N THR A 14 5.63 4.91 -5.63
CA THR A 14 6.25 6.09 -5.02
C THR A 14 7.77 5.92 -5.00
N ASN A 15 8.51 7.02 -5.05
CA ASN A 15 9.95 7.04 -4.78
C ASN A 15 10.26 7.26 -3.29
N ASP A 16 9.24 7.57 -2.49
CA ASP A 16 9.34 7.84 -1.06
C ASP A 16 8.14 7.18 -0.37
N LEU A 17 8.40 6.07 0.33
CA LEU A 17 7.37 5.25 0.95
C LEU A 17 6.82 5.89 2.23
N GLU A 18 7.69 6.49 3.04
CA GLU A 18 7.32 7.14 4.29
C GLU A 18 6.40 8.33 4.03
N ARG A 19 6.80 9.21 3.11
CA ARG A 19 5.97 10.36 2.69
C ARG A 19 4.63 9.91 2.14
N ARG A 20 4.58 8.85 1.33
CA ARG A 20 3.30 8.33 0.80
C ARG A 20 2.39 7.80 1.91
N VAL A 21 2.94 7.08 2.89
CA VAL A 21 2.15 6.60 4.03
C VAL A 21 1.63 7.78 4.85
N TRP A 22 2.48 8.77 5.11
CA TRP A 22 2.10 10.00 5.81
C TRP A 22 0.98 10.75 5.08
N GLU A 23 1.08 10.91 3.76
CA GLU A 23 0.05 11.54 2.92
C GLU A 23 -1.29 10.81 3.03
N HIS A 24 -1.28 9.48 3.04
CA HIS A 24 -2.50 8.68 3.20
C HIS A 24 -3.12 8.75 4.59
N ARG A 25 -2.31 8.97 5.64
CA ARG A 25 -2.75 9.03 7.04
C ARG A 25 -3.22 10.41 7.47
N TYR A 26 -2.48 11.45 7.09
CA TYR A 26 -2.59 12.78 7.67
C TYR A 26 -2.90 13.88 6.66
N ALA A 27 -2.51 13.72 5.39
CA ALA A 27 -2.77 14.79 4.44
C ALA A 27 -4.28 14.90 4.17
N ASP A 28 -4.78 16.13 4.19
CA ASP A 28 -6.20 16.45 4.02
C ASP A 28 -6.63 16.38 2.55
N GLY A 29 -6.22 15.30 1.86
CA GLY A 29 -6.41 15.11 0.43
C GLY A 29 -7.89 14.94 0.07
N LYS A 30 -8.33 15.63 -0.99
CA LYS A 30 -9.63 15.35 -1.63
C LYS A 30 -9.48 14.08 -2.47
N GLY A 31 -10.37 13.09 -2.34
CA GLY A 31 -10.41 11.93 -3.24
C GLY A 31 -10.71 10.56 -2.60
N PHE A 32 -10.43 9.49 -3.35
CA PHE A 32 -10.73 8.08 -3.03
C PHE A 32 -10.09 7.61 -1.71
N THR A 33 -8.83 7.98 -1.48
CA THR A 33 -8.04 7.55 -0.32
C THR A 33 -8.61 8.08 0.99
N LYS A 34 -9.08 9.34 1.02
CA LYS A 34 -9.81 9.94 2.15
C LYS A 34 -11.19 9.31 2.32
N LYS A 35 -11.95 9.12 1.23
CA LYS A 35 -13.29 8.51 1.29
C LYS A 35 -13.27 7.14 1.97
N TYR A 36 -12.26 6.32 1.67
CA TYR A 36 -12.17 4.96 2.20
C TYR A 36 -11.20 4.79 3.36
N ARG A 37 -10.53 5.87 3.82
CA ARG A 37 -9.54 5.84 4.91
C ARG A 37 -8.48 4.75 4.69
N VAL A 38 -7.83 4.77 3.54
CA VAL A 38 -6.78 3.79 3.18
C VAL A 38 -5.46 4.19 3.84
N THR A 39 -5.31 3.86 5.11
CA THR A 39 -4.23 4.36 5.98
C THR A 39 -3.16 3.33 6.36
N ARG A 40 -3.39 2.05 6.07
CA ARG A 40 -2.51 0.95 6.51
C ARG A 40 -1.62 0.44 5.39
N LEU A 41 -0.31 0.43 5.60
CA LEU A 41 0.65 -0.22 4.70
C LEU A 41 0.68 -1.72 5.02
N VAL A 42 0.30 -2.56 4.06
CA VAL A 42 0.25 -4.02 4.27
C VAL A 42 1.21 -4.80 3.39
N TYR A 43 1.77 -4.15 2.37
CA TYR A 43 2.68 -4.75 1.41
C TYR A 43 3.43 -3.66 0.65
N HIS A 44 4.69 -3.91 0.34
CA HIS A 44 5.52 -3.09 -0.55
C HIS A 44 6.57 -3.96 -1.25
N GLU A 45 7.02 -3.52 -2.42
CA GLU A 45 8.13 -4.10 -3.18
C GLU A 45 9.05 -2.94 -3.58
N THR A 46 10.36 -3.17 -3.66
CA THR A 46 11.35 -2.18 -4.12
C THR A 46 11.93 -2.60 -5.46
N TYR A 47 12.22 -1.61 -6.31
CA TYR A 47 12.75 -1.83 -7.65
C TYR A 47 13.83 -0.78 -7.94
N ASN A 48 14.86 -1.19 -8.68
CA ASN A 48 15.97 -0.30 -9.07
C ASN A 48 15.59 0.64 -10.21
N ARG A 49 14.62 0.25 -11.06
CA ARG A 49 14.13 1.05 -12.18
C ARG A 49 12.67 1.41 -11.99
N ILE A 50 12.33 2.65 -12.31
CA ILE A 50 10.94 3.14 -12.21
C ILE A 50 9.99 2.39 -13.18
N ASP A 51 10.50 1.99 -14.36
CA ASP A 51 9.71 1.25 -15.36
C ASP A 51 9.22 -0.10 -14.81
N ASP A 52 10.10 -0.81 -14.09
CA ASP A 52 9.78 -2.11 -13.49
C ASP A 52 8.71 -1.95 -12.40
N ALA A 53 8.85 -0.92 -11.55
CA ALA A 53 7.86 -0.59 -10.53
C ALA A 53 6.49 -0.24 -11.13
N ILE A 54 6.46 0.54 -12.22
CA ILE A 54 5.23 0.91 -12.93
C ILE A 54 4.59 -0.31 -13.60
N ALA A 55 5.38 -1.15 -14.26
CA ALA A 55 4.88 -2.37 -14.90
C ALA A 55 4.24 -3.30 -13.85
N ARG A 56 4.92 -3.50 -12.73
CA ARG A 56 4.42 -4.28 -11.60
C ARG A 56 3.14 -3.71 -11.01
N GLU A 57 3.08 -2.38 -10.82
CA GLU A 57 1.88 -1.72 -10.31
C GLU A 57 0.67 -1.93 -11.22
N LYS A 58 0.85 -1.78 -12.54
CA LYS A 58 -0.20 -2.05 -13.54
C LYS A 58 -0.66 -3.50 -13.50
N GLU A 59 0.28 -4.44 -13.40
CA GLU A 59 0.00 -5.86 -13.28
C GLU A 59 -0.88 -6.14 -12.05
N ILE A 60 -0.43 -5.69 -10.86
CA ILE A 60 -1.16 -5.88 -9.61
C ILE A 60 -2.53 -5.19 -9.68
N LYS A 61 -2.63 -3.97 -10.22
CA LYS A 61 -3.91 -3.26 -10.35
C LYS A 61 -4.95 -4.09 -11.09
N GLY A 62 -4.57 -4.75 -12.18
CA GLY A 62 -5.43 -5.62 -12.98
C GLY A 62 -5.83 -6.94 -12.31
N TRP A 63 -5.19 -7.33 -11.22
CA TRP A 63 -5.50 -8.59 -10.55
C TRP A 63 -6.85 -8.59 -9.82
N ARG A 64 -7.47 -9.78 -9.78
CA ARG A 64 -8.57 -10.09 -8.89
C ARG A 64 -8.17 -9.90 -7.42
N ARG A 65 -9.16 -9.60 -6.58
CA ARG A 65 -8.97 -9.36 -5.15
C ARG A 65 -8.27 -10.51 -4.43
N SER A 66 -8.63 -11.76 -4.73
CA SER A 66 -8.04 -12.96 -4.11
C SER A 66 -6.53 -13.06 -4.37
N LYS A 67 -6.08 -12.79 -5.60
CA LYS A 67 -4.64 -12.80 -5.94
C LYS A 67 -3.87 -11.69 -5.23
N LYS A 68 -4.46 -10.50 -5.07
CA LYS A 68 -3.88 -9.42 -4.27
C LYS A 68 -3.76 -9.81 -2.79
N ASN A 69 -4.77 -10.47 -2.23
CA ASN A 69 -4.72 -10.95 -0.84
C ASN A 69 -3.61 -11.98 -0.64
N ALA A 70 -3.53 -12.98 -1.54
CA ALA A 70 -2.48 -13.98 -1.50
C ALA A 70 -1.08 -13.35 -1.55
N LEU A 71 -0.88 -12.32 -2.38
CA LEU A 71 0.38 -11.57 -2.43
C LEU A 71 0.70 -10.87 -1.10
N VAL A 72 -0.28 -10.22 -0.48
CA VAL A 72 -0.07 -9.60 0.85
C VAL A 72 0.33 -10.66 1.87
N GLU A 73 -0.33 -11.82 1.85
CA GLU A 73 -0.12 -12.90 2.82
C GLU A 73 1.24 -13.59 2.71
N THR A 74 1.94 -13.49 1.57
CA THR A 74 3.31 -14.04 1.45
C THR A 74 4.32 -13.32 2.33
N LEU A 75 4.10 -12.03 2.62
CA LEU A 75 4.98 -11.19 3.44
C LEU A 75 4.34 -10.87 4.80
N ASN A 76 3.02 -10.67 4.82
CA ASN A 76 2.27 -10.13 5.94
C ASN A 76 0.99 -10.95 6.19
N PRO A 77 1.11 -12.21 6.65
CA PRO A 77 -0.04 -13.10 6.85
C PRO A 77 -1.02 -12.59 7.92
N ARG A 78 -0.55 -11.77 8.86
CA ARG A 78 -1.38 -11.14 9.90
C ARG A 78 -2.04 -9.84 9.43
N TRP A 79 -1.65 -9.34 8.25
CA TRP A 79 -2.12 -8.06 7.71
C TRP A 79 -1.96 -6.93 8.75
N THR A 80 -0.80 -6.90 9.40
CA THR A 80 -0.39 -5.81 10.31
C THR A 80 -0.08 -4.55 9.50
N ASP A 81 -0.09 -3.41 10.17
CA ASP A 81 0.34 -2.18 9.51
C ASP A 81 1.87 -2.08 9.55
N LEU A 82 2.51 -2.37 8.42
CA LEU A 82 3.97 -2.45 8.29
C LEU A 82 4.65 -1.10 8.54
N SER A 83 3.94 0.02 8.35
CA SER A 83 4.55 1.34 8.57
C SER A 83 4.87 1.59 10.05
N VAL A 84 4.17 0.94 10.98
CA VAL A 84 4.48 1.00 12.41
C VAL A 84 5.88 0.45 12.66
N GLU A 85 6.23 -0.67 12.03
CA GLU A 85 7.54 -1.29 12.19
C GLU A 85 8.64 -0.57 11.41
N LEU A 86 8.30 -0.03 10.24
CA LEU A 86 9.25 0.63 9.33
C LEU A 86 9.63 2.05 9.76
N PHE A 87 8.70 2.82 10.33
CA PHE A 87 8.90 4.26 10.57
C PHE A 87 8.69 4.68 12.02
N GLU A 88 7.89 3.95 12.82
CA GLU A 88 7.55 4.36 14.20
C GLU A 88 8.51 3.75 15.24
N ARG A 89 9.74 3.39 14.84
CA ARG A 89 10.83 2.89 15.73
C ARG A 89 11.93 3.92 16.02
N LEU A 90 11.64 5.21 15.89
CA LEU A 90 12.48 6.33 16.34
C LEU A 90 11.74 7.14 17.41
#